data_AF-A0A7S0Z9V1-F1
#
_entry.id   AF-A0A7S0Z9V1-F1
#
_cell.length_a   1.000
_cell.length_b   1.000
_cell.length_c   1.000
_cell.angle_alpha   90.00
_cell.angle_beta   90.00
_cell.angle_gamma   90.00
#
_symmetry.space_group_name_H-M   'P 1'
#
loop_
_entity.id
_entity.type
_entity.pdbx_description
1 polymer ?
#
loop_
_entity_poly.entity_id
_entity_poly.type
_entity_poly.pdbx_seq_one_letter_code
_entity_poly.pdbx_strand_id
1 'polypeptide(L)'
;DIADRYVLLLDPILATGVSAQAAIDLLLSRGVKEEKILFLTVIASTQGVHNLCTKYPRMKVITSEVDAGLSDDNKVLPGVGEFGDRYFGTEVPSIQSIQPERDADFFE
;
A
#
# COMPACT_ATOMS: atom_id res chain seq x y z
N ASP A 1 19.97 9.07 14.83
CA ASP A 1 20.92 9.14 13.71
C ASP A 1 20.25 9.01 12.33
N ILE A 2 18.92 8.79 12.24
CA ILE A 2 18.21 8.62 10.96
C ILE A 2 18.46 9.74 9.94
N ALA A 3 18.65 10.99 10.38
CA ALA A 3 18.95 12.14 9.52
C ALA A 3 20.17 11.92 8.60
N ASP A 4 21.13 11.11 9.05
CA ASP A 4 22.37 10.83 8.32
C ASP A 4 22.32 9.54 7.49
N ARG A 5 21.23 8.76 7.56
CA ARG A 5 21.07 7.45 6.93
C ARG A 5 20.30 7.52 5.61
N TYR A 6 20.46 6.47 4.79
CA TYR A 6 19.48 6.15 3.75
C TYR A 6 18.27 5.49 4.39
N VAL A 7 17.07 5.86 3.93
CA VAL A 7 15.81 5.34 4.44
C VAL A 7 15.12 4.56 3.34
N LEU A 8 14.90 3.27 3.59
CA LEU A 8 14.00 2.44 2.78
C LEU A 8 12.62 2.51 3.41
N LEU A 9 11.73 3.32 2.84
CA LEU A 9 10.35 3.45 3.27
C LEU A 9 9.51 2.42 2.54
N LEU A 10 8.94 1.46 3.28
CA LEU A 10 8.24 0.30 2.73
C LEU A 10 6.73 0.47 2.88
N ASP A 11 6.00 0.34 1.78
CA ASP A 11 4.54 0.27 1.77
C ASP A 11 4.10 -0.61 0.58
N PRO A 12 3.40 -1.75 0.79
CA PRO A 12 3.11 -2.69 -0.30
C PRO A 12 2.24 -2.11 -1.41
N ILE A 13 1.36 -1.16 -1.10
CA ILE A 13 0.44 -0.55 -2.08
C ILE A 13 0.54 0.97 -2.03
N LEU A 14 0.95 1.58 -3.15
CA LEU A 14 0.83 3.01 -3.36
C LEU A 14 -0.47 3.36 -4.09
N ALA A 15 -1.55 3.60 -3.33
CA ALA A 15 -2.83 4.05 -3.87
C ALA A 15 -2.82 5.56 -4.18
N THR A 16 -3.47 6.40 -3.36
CA THR A 16 -3.49 7.86 -3.52
C THR A 16 -2.16 8.53 -3.17
N GLY A 17 -1.36 7.87 -2.33
CA GLY A 17 -0.08 8.38 -1.81
C GLY A 17 -0.21 9.25 -0.55
N VAL A 18 -1.40 9.46 0.00
CA VAL A 18 -1.60 10.32 1.19
C VAL A 18 -0.85 9.79 2.42
N SER A 19 -0.91 8.48 2.67
CA SER A 19 -0.17 7.82 3.76
C SER A 19 1.34 7.97 3.59
N ALA A 20 1.84 7.66 2.39
CA ALA A 20 3.25 7.80 2.04
C ALA A 20 3.73 9.25 2.19
N GLN A 21 2.94 10.24 1.74
CA GLN A 21 3.25 11.66 1.91
C GLN A 21 3.43 12.05 3.38
N ALA A 22 2.51 11.61 4.25
CA ALA A 22 2.61 11.90 5.68
C ALA A 22 3.89 11.30 6.30
N ALA A 23 4.26 10.08 5.90
CA ALA A 23 5.48 9.42 6.35
C ALA A 23 6.75 10.14 5.83
N ILE A 24 6.76 10.55 4.57
CA ILE A 24 7.88 11.29 3.96
C ILE A 24 8.02 12.67 4.63
N ASP A 25 6.94 13.41 4.81
CA ASP A 25 6.94 14.72 5.48
C ASP A 25 7.51 14.60 6.91
N LEU A 26 7.16 13.51 7.63
CA LEU A 26 7.75 13.22 8.92
C LEU A 26 9.26 12.98 8.83
N LEU A 27 9.74 12.16 7.90
CA LEU A 27 11.18 11.92 7.71
C LEU A 27 11.94 13.21 7.42
N LEU A 28 11.42 14.05 6.52
CA LEU A 28 11.98 15.35 6.20
C LEU A 28 12.03 16.26 7.44
N SER A 29 10.96 16.28 8.25
CA SER A 29 10.92 17.05 9.51
C SER A 29 11.95 16.58 10.54
N ARG A 30 12.40 15.32 10.45
CA ARG A 30 13.47 14.76 11.29
C ARG A 30 14.88 14.94 10.69
N GLY A 31 15.00 15.71 9.61
CA GLY A 31 16.28 16.05 8.99
C GLY A 31 16.80 15.02 7.99
N VAL A 32 16.00 14.01 7.62
CA VAL A 32 16.37 13.09 6.54
C VAL A 32 16.36 13.87 5.23
N LYS A 33 17.43 13.74 4.44
CA LYS A 33 17.51 14.38 3.12
C LYS A 33 16.60 13.65 2.13
N GLU A 34 15.84 14.39 1.34
CA GLU A 34 14.90 13.85 0.36
C GLU A 34 15.54 12.84 -0.59
N GLU A 35 16.75 13.12 -1.08
CA GLU A 35 17.52 12.23 -1.97
C GLU A 35 18.03 10.94 -1.31
N LYS A 36 17.93 10.83 0.02
CA LYS A 36 18.26 9.63 0.79
C LYS A 36 17.04 8.75 1.09
N ILE A 37 15.84 9.17 0.68
CA ILE A 37 14.61 8.39 0.84
C ILE A 37 14.39 7.57 -0.43
N LEU A 38 14.26 6.26 -0.26
CA LEU A 38 13.80 5.33 -1.29
C LEU A 38 12.45 4.79 -0.83
N PHE A 39 11.40 5.15 -1.56
CA PHE A 39 10.07 4.59 -1.34
C PHE A 39 9.92 3.31 -2.16
N LEU A 40 9.80 2.17 -1.47
CA LEU A 40 9.69 0.85 -2.07
C LEU A 40 8.26 0.34 -1.93
N THR A 41 7.64 0.01 -3.05
CA THR A 41 6.28 -0.52 -3.11
C THR A 41 6.19 -1.69 -4.10
N VAL A 42 5.16 -2.52 -3.98
CA VAL A 42 4.97 -3.64 -4.91
C VAL A 42 4.12 -3.18 -6.08
N ILE A 43 2.98 -2.54 -5.78
CA ILE A 43 2.01 -2.05 -6.76
C ILE A 43 1.74 -0.59 -6.47
N ALA A 44 1.79 0.23 -7.51
CA ALA A 44 1.47 1.64 -7.43
C ALA A 44 0.37 2.02 -8.42
N SER A 45 -0.48 2.97 -8.06
CA SER A 45 -1.36 3.62 -9.05
C SER A 45 -0.60 4.74 -9.78
N THR A 46 -0.98 5.00 -11.02
CA THR A 46 -0.46 6.14 -11.79
C THR A 46 -0.62 7.48 -11.04
N GLN A 47 -1.76 7.67 -10.36
CA GLN A 47 -2.04 8.86 -9.55
C GLN A 47 -1.09 8.97 -8.35
N GLY A 48 -0.88 7.88 -7.61
CA GLY A 48 0.00 7.86 -6.44
C GLY A 48 1.45 8.16 -6.81
N VAL A 49 1.95 7.57 -7.90
CA VAL A 49 3.29 7.87 -8.42
C VAL A 49 3.41 9.33 -8.80
N HIS A 50 2.43 9.88 -9.53
CA HIS A 50 2.45 11.28 -9.93
C HIS A 50 2.46 12.22 -8.72
N ASN A 51 1.62 11.94 -7.71
CA ASN A 51 1.56 12.72 -6.48
C ASN A 51 2.88 12.74 -5.71
N LEU A 52 3.53 11.59 -5.55
CA LEU A 52 4.81 11.50 -4.84
C LEU A 52 5.96 12.14 -5.62
N CYS A 53 6.11 11.80 -6.91
CA CYS A 53 7.21 12.31 -7.73
C CYS A 53 7.10 13.82 -7.98
N THR A 54 5.88 14.38 -8.01
CA THR A 54 5.68 15.83 -8.14
C THR A 54 6.03 16.56 -6.84
N LYS A 55 5.64 16.01 -5.69
CA LYS A 55 5.88 16.65 -4.38
C LYS A 55 7.34 16.48 -3.90
N TYR A 56 7.96 15.35 -4.21
CA TYR A 56 9.32 14.98 -3.75
C TYR A 56 10.23 14.60 -4.94
N PRO A 57 10.62 15.57 -5.79
CA PRO A 57 11.33 15.31 -7.03
C PRO A 57 12.75 14.72 -6.87
N ARG A 58 13.36 14.77 -5.69
CA ARG A 58 14.68 14.18 -5.40
C ARG A 58 14.59 12.77 -4.81
N MET A 59 13.42 12.38 -4.31
CA MET A 59 13.17 11.02 -3.78
C MET A 59 13.08 10.01 -4.94
N LYS A 60 13.43 8.75 -4.68
CA LYS A 60 13.23 7.66 -5.64
C LYS A 60 12.04 6.79 -5.23
N VAL A 61 11.12 6.54 -6.17
CA VAL A 61 10.08 5.52 -6.05
C VAL A 61 10.53 4.29 -6.83
N ILE A 62 10.52 3.13 -6.18
CA ILE A 62 10.81 1.84 -6.81
C ILE A 62 9.58 0.96 -6.63
N THR A 63 9.02 0.50 -7.74
CA THR A 63 7.84 -0.36 -7.77
C THR A 63 8.04 -1.52 -8.74
N SER A 64 7.35 -2.63 -8.50
CA SER A 64 7.31 -3.74 -9.46
C SER A 64 6.31 -3.49 -10.58
N GLU A 65 5.17 -2.88 -10.25
CA GLU A 65 4.10 -2.62 -11.22
C GLU A 65 3.44 -1.25 -11.00
N VAL A 66 2.93 -0.67 -12.09
CA VAL A 66 2.13 0.56 -12.08
C VAL A 66 0.80 0.30 -12.77
N ASP A 67 -0.26 0.37 -11.99
CA ASP A 67 -1.63 0.09 -12.39
C ASP A 67 -2.38 1.34 -12.84
N ALA A 68 -3.43 1.10 -13.63
CA ALA A 68 -4.10 2.10 -14.45
C ALA A 68 -4.77 3.21 -13.63
N GLY A 69 -5.30 2.89 -12.45
CA GLY A 69 -6.01 3.88 -11.66
C GLY A 69 -6.50 3.38 -10.32
N LEU A 70 -7.44 4.14 -9.78
CA LEU A 70 -8.10 3.84 -8.51
C LEU A 70 -9.60 3.64 -8.73
N SER A 71 -10.21 2.78 -7.92
CA SER A 71 -11.66 2.72 -7.73
C SER A 71 -12.16 3.96 -6.97
N ASP A 72 -13.49 4.12 -6.87
CA ASP A 72 -14.11 5.16 -6.05
C ASP A 72 -13.71 5.06 -4.56
N ASP A 73 -13.52 3.84 -4.07
CA ASP A 73 -13.00 3.56 -2.72
C ASP A 73 -11.47 3.66 -2.58
N ASN A 74 -10.78 4.31 -3.54
CA ASN A 74 -9.32 4.49 -3.56
C ASN A 74 -8.49 3.19 -3.60
N LYS A 75 -9.05 2.08 -4.09
CA LYS A 75 -8.29 0.84 -4.30
C LYS A 75 -7.63 0.84 -5.66
N VAL A 76 -6.40 0.34 -5.75
CA VAL A 76 -5.69 0.23 -7.02
C VAL A 76 -6.38 -0.80 -7.93
N LEU A 77 -6.54 -0.46 -9.22
CA LEU A 77 -7.17 -1.32 -10.23
C LEU A 77 -6.22 -1.59 -11.41
N PRO A 78 -6.02 -2.87 -11.81
CA PRO A 78 -6.63 -4.10 -11.26
C PRO A 78 -6.22 -4.45 -9.82
N GLY A 79 -5.01 -4.08 -9.39
CA GLY A 79 -4.53 -4.19 -8.02
C GLY A 79 -4.52 -5.60 -7.45
N VAL A 80 -4.47 -5.67 -6.11
CA VAL A 80 -4.39 -6.93 -5.35
C VAL A 80 -5.43 -7.01 -4.22
N GLY A 81 -6.42 -6.11 -4.19
CA GLY A 81 -7.34 -6.01 -3.05
C GLY A 81 -6.65 -5.54 -1.78
N GLU A 82 -7.14 -5.96 -0.62
CA GLU A 82 -6.59 -5.58 0.69
C GLU A 82 -5.32 -6.38 0.99
N PHE A 83 -4.14 -5.81 0.70
CA PHE A 83 -2.86 -6.51 0.90
C PHE A 83 -2.67 -6.98 2.34
N GLY A 84 -3.02 -6.14 3.33
CA GLY A 84 -2.88 -6.50 4.74
C GLY A 84 -3.66 -7.76 5.09
N ASP A 85 -4.94 -7.80 4.73
CA ASP A 85 -5.79 -8.96 5.00
C ASP A 85 -5.31 -10.22 4.30
N ARG A 86 -4.90 -10.08 3.03
CA ARG A 86 -4.35 -11.20 2.23
C ARG A 86 -3.05 -11.72 2.79
N TYR A 87 -2.17 -10.83 3.25
CA TYR A 87 -0.83 -11.18 3.73
C TYR A 87 -0.88 -11.79 5.14
N PHE A 88 -1.71 -11.23 6.03
CA PHE A 88 -1.83 -11.68 7.41
C PHE A 88 -2.92 -12.73 7.63
N GLY A 89 -3.75 -13.01 6.61
CA GLY A 89 -4.85 -13.98 6.70
C GLY A 89 -6.02 -13.48 7.55
N THR A 90 -6.27 -12.16 7.56
CA THR A 90 -7.35 -11.52 8.35
C THR A 90 -8.59 -11.19 7.52
N GLU A 91 -8.69 -11.75 6.31
CA GLU A 91 -9.90 -11.63 5.50
C GLU A 91 -11.11 -12.14 6.28
N VAL A 92 -12.09 -11.26 6.50
CA VAL A 92 -13.37 -11.68 7.06
C VAL A 92 -14.16 -12.34 5.94
N PRO A 93 -14.58 -13.61 6.08
CA PRO A 93 -15.46 -14.22 5.10
C PRO A 93 -16.72 -13.35 4.98
N SER A 94 -17.04 -12.92 3.76
CA SER A 94 -18.32 -12.25 3.53
C SER A 94 -19.43 -13.22 3.98
N ILE A 95 -20.47 -12.70 4.64
CA ILE A 95 -21.60 -13.53 5.14
C ILE A 95 -22.24 -14.36 3.99
N GLN A 96 -22.05 -13.94 2.74
CA GLN A 96 -22.48 -14.67 1.53
C GLN A 96 -21.68 -15.95 1.22
N SER A 97 -20.49 -16.14 1.81
CA SER A 97 -19.65 -17.33 1.63
C SER A 97 -19.94 -18.46 2.65
N ILE A 98 -20.77 -18.18 3.66
CA ILE A 98 -21.28 -19.21 4.58
C ILE A 98 -22.45 -19.91 3.88
N GLN A 99 -22.15 -20.89 3.03
CA GLN A 99 -23.13 -21.91 2.69
C GLN A 99 -23.36 -22.74 3.97
N PRO A 100 -24.62 -22.94 4.42
CA PRO A 100 -24.88 -23.87 5.51
C PRO A 100 -24.55 -25.28 4.98
N GLU A 101 -23.38 -25.81 5.32
CA GLU A 101 -23.13 -27.23 5.14
C GLU A 101 -24.16 -28.01 5.97
N ARG A 102 -24.85 -28.93 5.28
CA ARG A 102 -25.86 -29.82 5.85
C ARG A 102 -25.16 -30.82 6.79
N ASP A 103 -24.95 -30.45 8.04
CA ASP A 103 -24.69 -31.41 9.11
C ASP A 103 -26.02 -31.94 9.67
N ALA A 104 -26.82 -32.57 8.81
CA ALA A 104 -28.06 -33.25 9.20
C ALA A 104 -27.83 -34.71 9.67
N ASP A 105 -26.60 -35.22 9.58
CA ASP A 105 -26.31 -36.65 9.78
C ASP A 105 -25.59 -36.95 11.12
N PHE A 106 -25.54 -36.00 12.06
CA PHE A 106 -24.94 -36.24 13.40
C PHE A 106 -25.94 -36.77 14.45
N PHE A 107 -27.22 -36.95 14.08
CA PHE A 107 -28.23 -37.56 14.94
C PHE A 107 -29.07 -38.60 14.17
N GLU A 108 -28.43 -39.68 13.70
CA GLU A 108 -29.04 -41.01 13.62
C GLU A 108 -28.01 -42.09 14.02
#